data_AF-A0AAD0W5A2-F1
#
_entry.id   AF-A0AAD0W5A2-F1
#
_cell.length_a   1.000
_cell.length_b   1.000
_cell.length_c   1.000
_cell.angle_alpha   90.00
_cell.angle_beta   90.00
_cell.angle_gamma   90.00
#
_symmetry.space_group_name_H-M   'P 1'
#
loop_
_entity.id
_entity.type
_entity.pdbx_description
1 polymer ?
#
loop_
_entity_poly.entity_id
_entity_poly.type
_entity_poly.pdbx_seq_one_letter_code
_entity_poly.pdbx_strand_id
1 'polypeptide(L)'
;MANVLLLYPALFNCYTKFVRKVEKITSNLDECIFIYYQDPNGFIEKYCHDFGVLCRKQDTWEDDNITHALIFDDGEEFLEETIKLKASGKPIRRIKISITRVINIKRETEYQNEKSTPNYEYIGRGSYWGNPYSMHEEGESREEVIRKFKYDFDYEKFPNKEKSEVFKLKGKRLGCFCKPEACHGDVLADFLNSWDDGE
;
A
#
# COMPACT_ATOMS: atom_id res chain seq x y z
N MET A 1 -18.93 -2.37 -24.99
CA MET A 1 -18.81 -2.46 -23.52
C MET A 1 -17.60 -3.29 -23.13
N ALA A 2 -16.62 -2.68 -22.47
CA ALA A 2 -15.41 -3.35 -21.97
C ALA A 2 -15.61 -3.87 -20.54
N ASN A 3 -15.19 -5.11 -20.27
CA ASN A 3 -15.17 -5.68 -18.93
C ASN A 3 -13.75 -5.58 -18.39
N VAL A 4 -13.52 -4.60 -17.53
CA VAL A 4 -12.19 -4.23 -17.05
C VAL A 4 -11.99 -4.85 -15.67
N LEU A 5 -11.15 -5.88 -15.57
CA LEU A 5 -10.71 -6.40 -14.27
C LEU A 5 -9.84 -5.35 -13.57
N LEU A 6 -10.16 -4.97 -12.34
CA LEU A 6 -9.38 -4.02 -11.54
C LEU A 6 -8.77 -4.71 -10.33
N LEU A 7 -7.44 -4.71 -10.24
CA LEU A 7 -6.67 -5.26 -9.13
C LEU A 7 -5.82 -4.19 -8.46
N TYR A 8 -5.84 -4.10 -7.13
CA TYR A 8 -4.93 -3.23 -6.38
C TYR A 8 -4.58 -3.79 -4.99
N PRO A 9 -3.36 -3.52 -4.47
CA PRO A 9 -2.91 -4.08 -3.20
C PRO A 9 -3.69 -3.54 -2.02
N ALA A 10 -3.92 -4.36 -0.99
CA ALA A 10 -4.57 -3.90 0.25
C ALA A 10 -3.80 -2.76 0.94
N LEU A 11 -2.48 -2.75 0.83
CA LEU A 11 -1.65 -1.69 1.39
C LEU A 11 -1.70 -0.38 0.59
N PHE A 12 -2.26 -0.36 -0.63
CA PHE A 12 -2.43 0.88 -1.38
C PHE A 12 -3.66 1.65 -0.88
N ASN A 13 -3.44 2.72 -0.11
CA ASN A 13 -4.49 3.41 0.64
C ASN A 13 -4.71 4.87 0.19
N CYS A 14 -4.49 5.18 -1.09
CA CYS A 14 -4.62 6.54 -1.63
C CYS A 14 -5.75 6.63 -2.67
N TYR A 15 -6.96 6.99 -2.22
CA TYR A 15 -8.14 7.08 -3.11
C TYR A 15 -8.00 8.15 -4.20
N THR A 16 -7.44 9.32 -3.89
CA THR A 16 -7.27 10.39 -4.90
C THR A 16 -6.33 9.96 -6.03
N LYS A 17 -5.25 9.24 -5.68
CA LYS A 17 -4.33 8.64 -6.67
C LYS A 17 -5.02 7.52 -7.44
N PHE A 18 -5.82 6.68 -6.78
CA PHE A 18 -6.63 5.66 -7.44
C PHE A 18 -7.50 6.28 -8.54
N VAL A 19 -8.34 7.26 -8.18
CA VAL A 19 -9.25 7.97 -9.11
C VAL A 19 -8.48 8.52 -10.30
N ARG A 20 -7.44 9.34 -10.05
CA ARG A 20 -6.65 9.98 -11.10
C ARG A 20 -6.03 8.99 -12.09
N LYS A 21 -5.58 7.83 -11.61
CA LYS A 21 -4.98 6.78 -12.46
C LYS A 21 -6.04 6.02 -13.24
N VAL A 22 -7.17 5.70 -12.62
CA VAL A 22 -8.29 5.00 -13.28
C VAL A 22 -8.89 5.89 -14.36
N GLU A 23 -9.27 7.13 -14.04
CA GLU A 23 -9.85 8.09 -14.99
C GLU A 23 -8.96 8.28 -16.22
N LYS A 24 -7.65 8.49 -16.02
CA LYS A 24 -6.70 8.68 -17.13
C LYS A 24 -6.65 7.49 -18.09
N ILE A 25 -6.94 6.29 -17.62
CA ILE A 25 -6.85 5.07 -18.44
C ILE A 25 -8.21 4.74 -19.04
N THR A 26 -9.29 4.98 -18.32
CA THR A 26 -10.65 4.71 -18.80
C THR A 26 -11.24 5.86 -19.60
N SER A 27 -10.60 7.04 -19.67
CA SER A 27 -11.08 8.19 -20.45
C SER A 27 -11.26 7.89 -21.95
N ASN A 28 -10.58 6.86 -22.47
CA ASN A 28 -10.68 6.45 -23.87
C ASN A 28 -11.57 5.21 -24.07
N LEU A 29 -12.26 4.76 -23.02
CA LEU A 29 -13.20 3.65 -23.07
C LEU A 29 -14.62 4.22 -23.01
N ASP A 30 -15.37 4.12 -24.11
CA ASP A 30 -16.72 4.71 -24.19
C ASP A 30 -17.67 4.14 -23.13
N GLU A 31 -17.74 2.80 -23.04
CA GLU A 31 -18.55 2.09 -22.05
C GLU A 31 -17.74 0.96 -21.43
N CYS A 32 -17.54 1.01 -20.11
CA CYS A 32 -16.89 -0.06 -19.36
C CYS A 32 -17.65 -0.45 -18.09
N ILE A 33 -17.47 -1.71 -17.68
CA ILE A 33 -17.89 -2.25 -16.40
C ILE A 33 -16.62 -2.70 -15.67
N PHE A 34 -16.44 -2.25 -14.43
CA PHE A 34 -15.36 -2.75 -13.60
C PHE A 34 -15.72 -4.09 -12.96
N ILE A 35 -14.85 -5.07 -13.16
CA ILE A 35 -14.95 -6.38 -12.51
C ILE A 35 -13.87 -6.43 -11.43
N TYR A 36 -14.23 -6.93 -10.25
CA TYR A 36 -13.29 -7.08 -9.15
C TYR A 36 -13.68 -8.28 -8.28
N TYR A 37 -12.69 -8.88 -7.62
CA TYR A 37 -12.92 -9.96 -6.65
C TYR A 37 -12.58 -9.51 -5.22
N GLN A 38 -11.64 -8.57 -5.09
CA GLN A 38 -11.26 -7.93 -3.85
C GLN A 38 -11.34 -6.41 -3.99
N ASP A 39 -11.82 -5.76 -2.93
CA ASP A 39 -11.83 -4.29 -2.80
C ASP A 39 -11.45 -3.92 -1.35
N PRO A 40 -10.21 -4.20 -0.92
CA PRO A 40 -9.82 -4.15 0.49
C PRO A 40 -10.04 -2.78 1.16
N ASN A 41 -9.92 -1.69 0.38
CA ASN A 41 -10.12 -0.31 0.85
C ASN A 41 -11.42 0.32 0.33
N GLY A 42 -12.30 -0.44 -0.33
CA GLY A 42 -13.57 0.04 -0.86
C GLY A 42 -13.45 1.06 -2.02
N PHE A 43 -12.29 1.13 -2.68
CA PHE A 43 -12.02 2.13 -3.71
C PHE A 43 -12.82 1.90 -4.99
N ILE A 44 -13.04 0.65 -5.36
CA ILE A 44 -13.73 0.31 -6.62
C ILE A 44 -15.21 0.67 -6.50
N GLU A 45 -15.86 0.20 -5.43
CA GLU A 45 -17.27 0.52 -5.17
C GLU A 45 -17.48 2.03 -5.03
N LYS A 46 -16.60 2.69 -4.28
CA LYS A 46 -16.65 4.15 -4.09
C LYS A 46 -16.48 4.91 -5.40
N TYR A 47 -15.52 4.53 -6.25
CA TYR A 47 -15.34 5.15 -7.56
C TYR A 47 -16.59 4.98 -8.43
N CYS A 48 -17.14 3.77 -8.48
CA CYS A 48 -18.29 3.47 -9.31
C CYS A 48 -19.53 4.26 -8.87
N HIS A 49 -19.73 4.40 -7.57
CA HIS A 49 -20.74 5.29 -7.00
C HIS A 49 -20.49 6.77 -7.34
N ASP A 50 -19.27 7.28 -7.08
CA ASP A 50 -18.91 8.69 -7.26
C ASP A 50 -19.02 9.15 -8.73
N PHE A 51 -18.73 8.26 -9.69
CA PHE A 51 -18.68 8.57 -11.13
C PHE A 51 -19.79 7.93 -11.97
N GLY A 52 -20.74 7.22 -11.35
CA GLY A 52 -21.86 6.57 -12.04
C GLY A 52 -21.42 5.45 -13.01
N VAL A 53 -20.29 4.80 -12.74
CA VAL A 53 -19.78 3.67 -13.53
C VAL A 53 -20.32 2.36 -12.94
N LEU A 54 -20.61 1.38 -13.78
CA LEU A 54 -21.04 0.06 -13.30
C LEU A 54 -19.85 -0.75 -12.79
N CYS A 55 -20.03 -1.42 -11.66
CA CYS A 55 -19.10 -2.45 -11.20
C CYS A 55 -19.82 -3.74 -10.80
N ARG A 56 -19.09 -4.85 -10.86
CA ARG A 56 -19.56 -6.17 -10.48
C ARG A 56 -18.49 -6.90 -9.68
N LYS A 57 -18.83 -7.23 -8.44
CA LYS A 57 -18.05 -8.15 -7.61
C LYS A 57 -18.20 -9.59 -8.10
N GLN A 58 -17.13 -10.36 -8.03
CA GLN A 58 -17.10 -11.80 -8.31
C GLN A 58 -16.34 -12.56 -7.23
N ASP A 59 -16.51 -13.87 -7.18
CA ASP A 59 -15.83 -14.73 -6.19
C ASP A 59 -14.37 -15.02 -6.54
N THR A 60 -14.04 -14.95 -7.84
CA THR A 60 -12.70 -15.17 -8.38
C THR A 60 -12.37 -14.10 -9.40
N TRP A 61 -11.07 -13.90 -9.66
CA TRP A 61 -10.59 -13.02 -10.72
C TRP A 61 -10.64 -13.69 -12.10
N GLU A 62 -10.77 -15.02 -12.17
CA GLU A 62 -10.85 -15.78 -13.42
C GLU A 62 -12.27 -15.67 -14.02
N ASP A 63 -12.43 -14.85 -15.06
CA ASP A 63 -13.67 -14.73 -15.83
C ASP A 63 -13.37 -14.60 -17.33
N ASP A 64 -13.97 -15.49 -18.13
CA ASP A 64 -13.86 -15.50 -19.58
C ASP A 64 -14.34 -14.19 -20.22
N ASN A 65 -15.28 -13.50 -19.56
CA ASN A 65 -15.84 -12.24 -20.03
C ASN A 65 -14.91 -11.04 -19.81
N ILE A 66 -13.83 -11.16 -19.04
CA ILE A 66 -12.85 -10.08 -18.88
C ILE A 66 -12.23 -9.77 -20.23
N THR A 67 -12.29 -8.51 -20.66
CA THR A 67 -11.71 -8.06 -21.93
C THR A 67 -10.42 -7.26 -21.74
N HIS A 68 -10.29 -6.57 -20.60
CA HIS A 68 -9.12 -5.76 -20.25
C HIS A 68 -8.77 -5.97 -18.78
N ALA A 69 -7.52 -5.71 -18.41
CA ALA A 69 -7.13 -5.67 -17.00
C ALA A 69 -6.37 -4.37 -16.66
N LEU A 70 -6.70 -3.81 -15.51
CA LEU A 70 -6.05 -2.68 -14.88
C LEU A 70 -5.47 -3.15 -13.55
N ILE A 71 -4.15 -3.15 -13.43
CA ILE A 71 -3.44 -3.69 -12.27
C ILE A 71 -2.59 -2.59 -11.66
N PHE A 72 -2.87 -2.21 -10.42
CA PHE A 72 -1.94 -1.43 -9.60
C PHE A 72 -0.85 -2.36 -9.10
N ASP A 73 0.37 -2.10 -9.55
CA ASP A 73 1.47 -3.05 -9.51
C ASP A 73 2.66 -2.41 -8.81
N ASP A 74 2.96 -2.98 -7.65
CA ASP A 74 4.07 -2.62 -6.79
C ASP A 74 5.27 -3.57 -6.95
N GLY A 75 5.14 -4.61 -7.78
CA GLY A 75 6.14 -5.64 -8.01
C GLY A 75 6.08 -6.85 -7.07
N GLU A 76 5.16 -6.89 -6.11
CA GLU A 76 5.02 -8.00 -5.15
C GLU A 76 3.67 -8.70 -5.22
N GLU A 77 2.59 -7.95 -5.45
CA GLU A 77 1.23 -8.48 -5.50
C GLU A 77 0.76 -8.73 -6.95
N PHE A 78 -0.20 -9.64 -7.10
CA PHE A 78 -0.82 -10.02 -8.37
C PHE A 78 0.12 -10.61 -9.44
N LEU A 79 1.22 -11.26 -9.03
CA LEU A 79 2.19 -11.83 -9.97
C LEU A 79 1.57 -12.94 -10.84
N GLU A 80 0.81 -13.86 -10.22
CA GLU A 80 0.17 -14.97 -10.92
C GLU A 80 -0.92 -14.50 -11.88
N GLU A 81 -1.78 -13.61 -11.39
CA GLU A 81 -2.85 -12.96 -12.15
C GLU A 81 -2.27 -12.24 -13.36
N THR A 82 -1.21 -11.46 -13.15
CA THR A 82 -0.52 -10.75 -14.24
C THR A 82 0.06 -11.72 -15.28
N ILE A 83 0.65 -12.85 -14.86
CA ILE A 83 1.21 -13.86 -15.77
C ILE A 83 0.09 -14.52 -16.60
N LYS A 84 -0.98 -14.98 -15.94
CA LYS A 84 -2.10 -15.66 -16.61
C LYS A 84 -2.86 -14.72 -17.55
N LEU A 85 -3.12 -13.48 -17.14
CA LEU A 85 -3.76 -12.47 -18.00
C LEU A 85 -2.89 -12.20 -19.24
N LYS A 86 -1.56 -12.10 -19.09
CA LYS A 86 -0.66 -11.93 -20.24
C LYS A 86 -0.71 -13.13 -21.19
N ALA A 87 -0.72 -14.34 -20.65
CA ALA A 87 -0.81 -15.56 -21.44
C ALA A 87 -2.13 -15.65 -22.22
N SER A 88 -3.21 -15.07 -21.70
CA SER A 88 -4.51 -14.99 -22.38
C SER A 88 -4.56 -14.01 -23.57
N GLY A 89 -3.51 -13.20 -23.78
CA GLY A 89 -3.43 -12.23 -24.87
C GLY A 89 -4.32 -10.98 -24.68
N LYS A 90 -5.00 -10.86 -23.54
CA LYS A 90 -5.86 -9.71 -23.23
C LYS A 90 -5.01 -8.44 -22.99
N PRO A 91 -5.48 -7.25 -23.40
CA PRO A 91 -4.80 -5.99 -23.10
C PRO A 91 -4.71 -5.74 -21.59
N ILE A 92 -3.49 -5.47 -21.09
CA ILE A 92 -3.22 -5.20 -19.67
C ILE A 92 -2.56 -3.83 -19.53
N ARG A 93 -3.08 -3.04 -18.60
CA ARG A 93 -2.48 -1.78 -18.14
C ARG A 93 -1.97 -1.97 -16.72
N ARG A 94 -0.66 -1.87 -16.54
CA ARG A 94 0.02 -1.90 -15.24
C ARG A 94 0.28 -0.47 -14.79
N ILE A 95 -0.28 -0.07 -13.67
CA ILE A 95 -0.01 1.20 -13.01
C ILE A 95 1.06 0.95 -11.96
N LYS A 96 2.28 1.43 -12.19
CA LYS A 96 3.33 1.33 -11.19
C LYS A 96 3.01 2.20 -9.98
N ILE A 97 3.06 1.57 -8.81
CA ILE A 97 2.92 2.23 -7.50
C ILE A 97 4.07 1.81 -6.59
N SER A 98 4.40 2.66 -5.64
CA SER A 98 5.40 2.37 -4.61
C SER A 98 4.68 2.17 -3.29
N ILE A 99 4.83 1.00 -2.68
CA ILE A 99 4.23 0.67 -1.39
C ILE A 99 5.36 0.53 -0.36
N THR A 100 5.23 1.23 0.75
CA THR A 100 6.10 1.08 1.92
C THR A 100 5.59 -0.10 2.76
N ARG A 101 6.51 -1.00 3.15
CA ARG A 101 6.17 -2.21 3.94
C ARG A 101 7.08 -2.36 5.15
N VAL A 102 6.52 -2.74 6.29
CA VAL A 102 7.31 -3.09 7.49
C VAL A 102 7.70 -4.56 7.44
N ILE A 103 8.98 -4.85 7.69
CA ILE A 103 9.54 -6.20 7.65
C ILE A 103 10.14 -6.59 9.00
N ASN A 104 10.23 -7.90 9.26
CA ASN A 104 10.97 -8.42 10.41
C ASN A 104 12.42 -8.74 10.02
N ILE A 105 13.36 -7.94 10.50
CA ILE A 105 14.78 -8.10 10.16
C ILE A 105 15.42 -9.37 10.75
N LYS A 106 14.80 -10.03 11.74
CA LYS A 106 15.25 -11.37 12.18
C LYS A 106 14.92 -12.45 11.17
N ARG A 107 13.86 -12.27 10.38
CA ARG A 107 13.44 -13.21 9.34
C ARG A 107 14.11 -12.89 8.01
N GLU A 108 14.23 -11.62 7.69
CA GLU A 108 14.86 -11.14 6.47
C GLU A 108 16.31 -10.75 6.75
N THR A 109 17.16 -11.77 6.88
CA THR A 109 18.56 -11.63 7.33
C THR A 109 19.42 -10.76 6.42
N GLU A 110 19.03 -10.60 5.15
CA GLU A 110 19.69 -9.73 4.18
C GLU A 110 19.76 -8.26 4.63
N TYR A 111 18.82 -7.81 5.48
CA TYR A 111 18.79 -6.44 6.01
C TYR A 111 19.47 -6.27 7.37
N GLN A 112 19.93 -7.35 8.02
CA GLN A 112 20.42 -7.27 9.41
C GLN A 112 21.66 -6.39 9.58
N ASN A 113 22.50 -6.30 8.55
CA ASN A 113 23.73 -5.51 8.58
C ASN A 113 23.57 -4.15 7.90
N GLU A 114 22.39 -3.84 7.39
CA GLU A 114 22.09 -2.60 6.71
C GLU A 114 21.37 -1.64 7.68
N LYS A 115 21.72 -0.36 7.60
CA LYS A 115 21.01 0.71 8.33
C LYS A 115 20.05 1.48 7.43
N SER A 116 20.53 1.85 6.23
CA SER A 116 19.74 2.58 5.24
C SER A 116 20.30 2.29 3.86
N THR A 117 19.41 1.98 2.92
CA THR A 117 19.70 1.83 1.48
C THR A 117 18.63 2.60 0.69
N PRO A 118 18.71 2.69 -0.64
CA PRO A 118 17.65 3.28 -1.45
C PRO A 118 16.27 2.62 -1.24
N ASN A 119 16.24 1.33 -0.93
CA ASN A 119 15.01 0.54 -0.81
C ASN A 119 14.71 0.07 0.62
N TYR A 120 15.55 0.41 1.60
CA TYR A 120 15.41 -0.04 2.99
C TYR A 120 15.77 1.04 3.99
N GLU A 121 15.09 1.07 5.13
CA GLU A 121 15.42 1.90 6.27
C GLU A 121 15.20 1.12 7.58
N TYR A 122 16.20 1.10 8.45
CA TYR A 122 16.06 0.55 9.79
C TYR A 122 15.31 1.54 10.71
N ILE A 123 14.13 1.14 11.17
CA ILE A 123 13.25 1.94 12.04
C ILE A 123 13.18 1.37 13.47
N GLY A 124 14.08 0.46 13.87
CA GLY A 124 14.07 -0.07 15.23
C GLY A 124 14.47 0.97 16.29
N ARG A 125 14.34 0.59 17.57
CA ARG A 125 14.65 1.47 18.71
C ARG A 125 16.07 2.05 18.59
N GLY A 126 16.21 3.35 18.85
CA GLY A 126 17.45 4.10 18.73
C GLY A 126 17.73 4.68 17.33
N SER A 127 16.92 4.36 16.31
CA SER A 127 16.99 5.04 15.01
C SER A 127 16.13 6.30 14.97
N TYR A 128 16.25 7.09 13.89
CA TYR A 128 15.47 8.32 13.72
C TYR A 128 13.97 8.09 13.85
N TRP A 129 13.44 7.04 13.22
CA TRP A 129 12.02 6.69 13.26
C TRP A 129 11.65 5.64 14.31
N GLY A 130 12.58 5.26 15.19
CA GLY A 130 12.32 4.33 16.27
C GLY A 130 11.28 4.83 17.29
N ASN A 131 10.44 3.91 17.76
CA ASN A 131 9.47 4.20 18.82
C ASN A 131 10.17 4.54 20.15
N PRO A 132 9.98 5.75 20.72
CA PRO A 132 10.56 6.09 22.02
C PRO A 132 9.89 5.32 23.17
N TYR A 133 8.62 4.93 23.03
CA TYR A 133 7.85 4.22 24.05
C TYR A 133 8.24 2.74 24.12
N SER A 134 8.26 2.16 25.33
CA SER A 134 8.71 0.78 25.59
C SER A 134 7.68 0.00 26.40
N MET A 135 7.35 -1.21 25.93
CA MET A 135 6.47 -2.13 26.68
C MET A 135 7.08 -2.59 28.00
N HIS A 136 8.43 -2.55 28.11
CA HIS A 136 9.16 -3.15 29.22
C HIS A 136 9.42 -2.20 30.40
N GLU A 137 9.40 -0.89 30.16
CA GLU A 137 9.76 0.11 31.19
C GLU A 137 8.57 0.49 32.05
N GLU A 138 7.41 0.71 31.41
CA GLU A 138 6.19 1.19 32.08
C GLU A 138 5.09 0.11 32.17
N GLY A 139 5.36 -1.11 31.68
CA GLY A 139 4.38 -2.22 31.67
C GLY A 139 3.23 -2.02 30.68
N GLU A 140 3.40 -1.12 29.71
CA GLU A 140 2.37 -0.78 28.72
C GLU A 140 2.19 -1.87 27.66
N SER A 141 0.98 -1.97 27.13
CA SER A 141 0.69 -2.88 26.02
C SER A 141 1.33 -2.39 24.71
N ARG A 142 1.49 -3.31 23.76
CA ARG A 142 1.98 -3.01 22.39
C ARG A 142 1.12 -1.94 21.73
N GLU A 143 -0.18 -2.06 21.89
CA GLU A 143 -1.18 -1.16 21.31
C GLU A 143 -1.02 0.25 21.89
N GLU A 144 -0.79 0.36 23.20
CA GLU A 144 -0.61 1.65 23.86
C GLU A 144 0.67 2.36 23.40
N VAL A 145 1.81 1.66 23.35
CA VAL A 145 3.07 2.27 22.88
C VAL A 145 3.03 2.66 21.40
N ILE A 146 2.25 1.95 20.57
CA ILE A 146 2.01 2.32 19.17
C ILE A 146 1.04 3.50 19.08
N ARG A 147 -0.01 3.55 19.92
CA ARG A 147 -0.95 4.66 20.00
C ARG A 147 -0.26 5.97 20.36
N LYS A 148 0.63 5.95 21.37
CA LYS A 148 1.45 7.11 21.74
C LYS A 148 2.38 7.54 20.60
N PHE A 149 3.05 6.59 19.95
CA PHE A 149 3.88 6.88 18.77
C PHE A 149 3.06 7.54 17.66
N LYS A 150 1.88 7.01 17.36
CA LYS A 150 0.97 7.57 16.36
C LYS A 150 0.53 8.98 16.71
N TYR A 151 0.17 9.23 17.97
CA TYR A 151 -0.19 10.55 18.45
C TYR A 151 0.96 11.55 18.22
N ASP A 152 2.19 11.19 18.63
CA ASP A 152 3.33 12.09 18.45
C ASP A 152 3.69 12.32 16.98
N PHE A 153 3.51 11.31 16.14
CA PHE A 153 3.69 11.41 14.69
C PHE A 153 2.65 12.33 14.03
N ASP A 154 1.37 12.15 14.37
CA ASP A 154 0.27 12.91 13.78
C ASP A 154 0.35 14.39 14.16
N TYR A 155 0.64 14.67 15.43
CA TYR A 155 0.65 16.03 16.02
C TYR A 155 2.04 16.65 16.14
N GLU A 156 3.05 16.07 15.48
CA GLU A 156 4.43 16.60 15.41
C GLU A 156 5.05 16.88 16.79
N LYS A 157 4.92 15.91 17.71
CA LYS A 157 5.39 16.02 19.11
C LYS A 157 6.74 15.39 19.36
N PHE A 158 7.34 14.72 18.38
CA PHE A 158 8.65 14.12 18.57
C PHE A 158 9.74 15.19 18.75
N PRO A 159 10.57 15.10 19.81
CA PRO A 159 11.73 15.97 19.93
C PRO A 159 12.74 15.62 18.83
N ASN A 160 13.20 16.63 18.10
CA ASN A 160 14.22 16.51 17.04
C ASN A 160 13.84 15.61 15.85
N LYS A 161 12.54 15.42 15.56
CA LYS A 161 12.09 14.78 14.33
C LYS A 161 11.21 15.72 13.52
N GLU A 162 11.53 15.88 12.25
CA GLU A 162 10.72 16.65 11.31
C GLU A 162 9.81 15.69 10.54
N LYS A 163 8.51 16.02 10.45
CA LYS A 163 7.55 15.16 9.76
C LYS A 163 7.87 15.01 8.27
N SER A 164 8.45 16.05 7.65
CA SER A 164 8.94 16.05 6.26
C SER A 164 9.91 14.90 5.95
N GLU A 165 10.70 14.46 6.93
CA GLU A 165 11.69 13.38 6.74
C GLU A 165 11.02 12.02 6.47
N VAL A 166 9.73 11.86 6.80
CA VAL A 166 9.02 10.59 6.58
C VAL A 166 8.90 10.28 5.09
N PHE A 167 8.79 11.31 4.24
CA PHE A 167 8.63 11.13 2.79
C PHE A 167 9.85 10.46 2.15
N LYS A 168 11.03 10.50 2.79
CA LYS A 168 12.23 9.76 2.36
C LYS A 168 12.05 8.24 2.45
N LEU A 169 11.04 7.77 3.18
CA LEU A 169 10.73 6.35 3.36
C LEU A 169 9.74 5.80 2.31
N LYS A 170 9.22 6.65 1.41
CA LYS A 170 8.26 6.23 0.37
C LYS A 170 8.83 5.07 -0.44
N GLY A 171 8.05 3.98 -0.53
CA GLY A 171 8.41 2.78 -1.29
C GLY A 171 9.51 1.91 -0.68
N LYS A 172 10.03 2.26 0.51
CA LYS A 172 11.07 1.47 1.18
C LYS A 172 10.49 0.31 2.00
N ARG A 173 11.34 -0.68 2.28
CA ARG A 173 11.19 -1.62 3.39
C ARG A 173 11.57 -0.96 4.70
N LEU A 174 10.71 -1.04 5.71
CA LEU A 174 10.96 -0.52 7.05
C LEU A 174 11.35 -1.66 7.98
N GLY A 175 12.63 -1.72 8.33
CA GLY A 175 13.19 -2.76 9.18
C GLY A 175 12.85 -2.59 10.65
N CYS A 176 12.12 -3.55 11.22
CA CYS A 176 11.88 -3.62 12.66
C CYS A 176 11.91 -5.08 13.17
N PHE A 177 11.69 -5.27 14.47
CA PHE A 177 11.67 -6.59 15.11
C PHE A 177 10.25 -7.09 15.43
N CYS A 178 9.23 -6.24 15.31
CA CYS A 178 7.88 -6.50 15.84
C CYS A 178 7.04 -7.44 14.98
N LYS A 179 7.15 -7.37 13.63
CA LYS A 179 6.31 -8.16 12.73
C LYS A 179 6.44 -9.67 13.01
N PRO A 180 5.36 -10.46 12.93
CA PRO A 180 4.05 -10.15 12.34
C PRO A 180 3.09 -9.37 13.26
N GLU A 181 3.43 -9.18 14.53
CA GLU A 181 2.65 -8.36 15.46
C GLU A 181 2.64 -6.88 15.01
N ALA A 182 1.67 -6.12 15.52
CA ALA A 182 1.58 -4.69 15.25
C ALA A 182 2.91 -3.97 15.53
N CYS A 183 3.27 -3.03 14.64
CA CYS A 183 4.52 -2.30 14.70
C CYS A 183 4.25 -0.80 14.60
N HIS A 184 5.06 0.01 15.28
CA HIS A 184 5.04 1.46 15.07
C HIS A 184 5.34 1.86 13.62
N GLY A 185 6.11 1.03 12.90
CA GLY A 185 6.37 1.21 11.48
C GLY A 185 5.11 1.16 10.62
N ASP A 186 4.05 0.50 11.09
CA ASP A 186 2.76 0.44 10.37
C ASP A 186 2.16 1.84 10.27
N VAL A 187 2.32 2.68 11.30
CA VAL A 187 1.90 4.09 11.28
C VAL A 187 2.60 4.86 10.14
N LEU A 188 3.91 4.65 9.97
CA LEU A 188 4.69 5.34 8.94
C LEU A 188 4.32 4.81 7.54
N ALA A 189 4.19 3.50 7.40
CA ALA A 189 3.80 2.85 6.15
C ALA A 189 2.40 3.30 5.72
N ASP A 190 1.42 3.29 6.62
CA ASP A 190 0.04 3.72 6.35
C ASP A 190 0.00 5.19 5.93
N PHE A 191 0.75 6.08 6.61
CA PHE A 191 0.85 7.48 6.21
C PHE A 191 1.37 7.63 4.77
N LEU A 192 2.46 6.94 4.44
CA LEU A 192 3.09 7.02 3.11
C LEU A 192 2.22 6.40 2.01
N ASN A 193 1.56 5.28 2.31
CA ASN A 193 0.71 4.59 1.36
C ASN A 193 -0.65 5.30 1.15
N SER A 194 -1.00 6.24 2.03
CA SER A 194 -2.17 7.12 1.90
C SER A 194 -1.85 8.45 1.24
N TRP A 195 -0.56 8.76 1.04
CA TRP A 195 -0.10 10.02 0.47
C TRP A 195 -0.23 10.04 -1.06
N ASP A 196 -0.94 11.04 -1.59
CA ASP A 196 -0.92 11.34 -3.03
C ASP A 196 0.30 12.22 -3.34
N ASP A 197 1.30 11.60 -3.96
CA ASP A 197 2.53 12.22 -4.43
C ASP A 197 2.37 13.02 -5.73
N GLY A 198 1.18 13.01 -6.34
CA GLY A 198 0.91 13.64 -7.63
C GLY A 198 1.45 12.89 -8.85
N GLU A 199 2.16 11.77 -8.66
CA GLU A 199 2.74 10.95 -9.73
C GLU A 199 1.72 10.03 -10.36
#